data_AF-A0A087SZ78-F1
#
_entry.id   AF-A0A087SZ78-F1
#
_cell.length_a   1.000
_cell.length_b   1.000
_cell.length_c   1.000
_cell.angle_alpha   90.00
_cell.angle_beta   90.00
_cell.angle_gamma   90.00
#
_symmetry.space_group_name_H-M   'P 1'
#
loop_
_entity.id
_entity.type
_entity.pdbx_description
1 polymer ?
#
loop_
_entity_poly.entity_id
_entity_poly.type
_entity_poly.pdbx_seq_one_letter_code
_entity_poly.pdbx_strand_id
1 'polypeptide(L)'
;MHPKAEIIFRSNHIVHHRGFYGMYEFRHEKTIPPPKSTELVEGCGGTETGVGGVIVSPGYPHSFPKDVECVWLIRVDSKEHIYIRILDLQLYGSIANCADAELSIYDGYSSFTFNP
;
A
#
# COMPACT_ATOMS: atom_id res chain seq x y z
N MET A 1 10.11 3.44 -19.90
CA MET A 1 9.34 4.09 -18.80
C MET A 1 9.70 3.37 -17.51
N HIS A 2 9.75 4.07 -16.38
CA HIS A 2 10.00 3.47 -15.06
C HIS A 2 8.67 2.95 -14.49
N PRO A 3 8.59 1.69 -14.00
CA PRO A 3 7.39 1.18 -13.32
C PRO A 3 7.08 1.98 -12.04
N LYS A 4 5.80 2.20 -11.80
CA LYS A 4 5.29 3.03 -10.70
C LYS A 4 3.99 2.39 -10.18
N ALA A 5 3.78 2.42 -8.88
CA ALA A 5 2.51 2.06 -8.28
C ALA A 5 2.12 3.10 -7.23
N GLU A 6 0.82 3.35 -7.10
CA GLU A 6 0.26 4.19 -6.05
C GLU A 6 -0.71 3.37 -5.22
N ILE A 7 -0.52 3.42 -3.90
CA ILE A 7 -1.38 2.73 -2.93
C ILE A 7 -2.05 3.82 -2.10
N ILE A 8 -3.37 3.76 -2.01
CA ILE A 8 -4.16 4.72 -1.26
C ILE A 8 -5.00 4.00 -0.23
N PHE A 9 -4.88 4.40 1.04
CA PHE A 9 -5.77 3.96 2.11
C PHE A 9 -6.64 5.12 2.57
N ARG A 10 -7.96 4.93 2.57
CA ARG A 10 -8.95 5.91 3.04
C ARG A 10 -9.86 5.29 4.09
N SER A 11 -10.19 6.04 5.14
CA SER A 11 -11.31 5.67 6.03
C SER A 11 -11.95 6.89 6.68
N ASN A 12 -13.29 6.87 6.79
CA ASN A 12 -14.11 7.90 7.42
C ASN A 12 -14.90 7.37 8.65
N HIS A 13 -14.65 6.12 9.06
CA HIS A 13 -15.52 5.42 10.02
C HIS A 13 -15.01 5.43 11.46
N ILE A 14 -15.94 5.33 12.42
CA ILE A 14 -15.69 5.45 13.88
C ILE A 14 -15.36 4.08 14.52
N VAL A 15 -15.69 2.97 13.87
CA VAL A 15 -15.43 1.61 14.38
C VAL A 15 -14.08 1.11 13.88
N HIS A 16 -13.18 0.85 14.82
CA HIS A 16 -11.79 0.54 14.54
C HIS A 16 -11.51 -0.97 14.44
N HIS A 17 -10.95 -1.40 13.32
CA HIS A 17 -10.35 -2.73 13.16
C HIS A 17 -8.82 -2.62 13.03
N ARG A 18 -8.13 -3.76 12.92
CA ARG A 18 -6.66 -3.81 12.90
C ARG A 18 -6.03 -3.15 11.68
N GLY A 19 -6.80 -2.83 10.63
CA GLY A 19 -6.31 -2.12 9.44
C GLY A 19 -5.70 -3.08 8.43
N PHE A 20 -4.56 -2.71 7.82
CA PHE A 20 -3.89 -3.59 6.85
C PHE A 20 -2.38 -3.65 7.10
N TYR A 21 -1.81 -4.80 6.74
CA TYR A 21 -0.38 -5.03 6.67
C TYR A 21 -0.01 -5.58 5.30
N GLY A 22 0.82 -4.84 4.58
CA GLY A 22 1.35 -5.24 3.29
C GLY A 22 2.86 -5.10 3.21
N MET A 23 3.44 -5.77 2.23
CA MET A 23 4.83 -5.61 1.84
C MET A 23 4.92 -5.43 0.33
N TYR A 24 5.89 -4.65 -0.12
CA TYR A 24 6.25 -4.57 -1.53
C TYR A 24 7.71 -5.00 -1.70
N GLU A 25 7.99 -5.65 -2.81
CA GLU A 25 9.33 -6.09 -3.21
C GLU A 25 9.53 -5.82 -4.69
N PHE A 26 10.74 -5.41 -5.06
CA PHE A 26 11.12 -5.31 -6.46
C PHE A 26 11.72 -6.65 -6.87
N ARG A 27 11.26 -7.20 -7.99
CA ARG A 27 11.86 -8.43 -8.50
C ARG A 27 12.36 -8.22 -9.92
N HIS A 28 13.60 -8.63 -10.12
CA HIS A 28 14.07 -9.06 -11.42
C HIS A 28 13.44 -10.44 -11.72
N GLU A 29 12.99 -10.66 -12.96
CA GLU A 29 12.15 -11.78 -13.40
C GLU A 29 12.63 -13.21 -13.03
N LYS A 30 13.86 -13.44 -12.55
CA LYS A 30 14.26 -14.79 -12.09
C LYS A 30 15.12 -14.73 -10.84
N THR A 31 14.69 -15.52 -9.85
CA THR A 31 15.37 -15.94 -8.60
C THR A 31 15.35 -14.91 -7.46
N ILE A 32 14.74 -15.25 -6.31
CA ILE A 32 15.30 -15.13 -4.92
C ILE A 32 14.17 -15.28 -3.84
N PRO A 33 14.48 -15.84 -2.63
CA PRO A 33 13.55 -16.13 -1.52
C PRO A 33 13.19 -14.88 -0.67
N PRO A 34 12.27 -14.97 0.33
CA PRO A 34 11.71 -13.80 1.01
C PRO A 34 12.76 -12.96 1.79
N PRO A 35 12.70 -11.62 1.72
CA PRO A 35 13.55 -10.76 2.54
C PRO A 35 13.10 -10.73 4.01
N LYS A 36 14.09 -10.67 4.92
CA LYS A 36 13.90 -10.39 6.34
C LYS A 36 13.64 -8.90 6.54
N SER A 37 12.62 -8.61 7.35
CA SER A 37 12.11 -7.30 7.74
C SER A 37 13.12 -6.42 8.46
N THR A 38 13.19 -5.13 8.12
CA THR A 38 13.45 -4.02 9.05
C THR A 38 13.37 -2.68 8.31
N GLU A 39 12.30 -1.93 8.50
CA GLU A 39 12.29 -0.56 9.06
C GLU A 39 10.84 -0.08 9.12
N LEU A 40 10.41 0.34 10.30
CA LEU A 40 9.09 0.90 10.55
C LEU A 40 9.10 2.32 10.01
N VAL A 41 8.50 2.54 8.84
CA VAL A 41 8.16 3.91 8.41
C VAL A 41 6.95 4.32 9.25
N GLU A 42 7.24 5.02 10.36
CA GLU A 42 6.23 5.73 11.14
C GLU A 42 5.76 6.96 10.35
N GLY A 43 4.49 6.96 9.97
CA GLY A 43 3.88 8.04 9.20
C GLY A 43 3.24 7.48 7.96
N CYS A 44 1.97 7.82 7.75
CA CYS A 44 1.17 7.18 6.73
C CYS A 44 1.40 7.84 5.38
N GLY A 45 1.82 7.04 4.40
CA GLY A 45 2.22 7.52 3.07
C GLY A 45 3.69 7.93 2.96
N GLY A 46 4.08 8.32 1.75
CA GLY A 46 5.47 8.62 1.41
C GLY A 46 5.81 8.27 -0.03
N THR A 47 7.04 8.61 -0.45
CA THR A 47 7.60 8.09 -1.70
C THR A 47 8.66 7.07 -1.36
N GLU A 48 8.43 5.84 -1.80
CA GLU A 48 9.29 4.70 -1.55
C GLU A 48 10.11 4.35 -2.79
N THR A 49 11.39 4.10 -2.58
CA THR A 49 12.37 3.64 -3.58
C THR A 49 13.26 2.58 -2.95
N GLY A 50 13.91 1.70 -3.72
CA GLY A 50 14.91 0.77 -3.17
C GLY A 50 14.70 -0.69 -3.58
N VAL A 51 14.82 -1.63 -2.62
CA VAL A 51 14.70 -3.10 -2.84
C VAL A 51 13.38 -3.72 -2.33
N GLY A 52 12.59 -2.94 -1.61
CA GLY A 52 11.30 -3.34 -1.03
C GLY A 52 11.05 -2.63 0.30
N GLY A 53 9.91 -2.90 0.92
CA GLY A 53 9.54 -2.31 2.20
C GLY A 53 8.18 -2.77 2.70
N VAL A 54 7.75 -2.17 3.80
CA VAL A 54 6.49 -2.48 4.49
C VAL A 54 5.55 -1.29 4.38
N ILE A 55 4.28 -1.58 4.08
CA ILE A 55 3.19 -0.62 4.04
C ILE A 55 2.14 -1.05 5.06
N VAL A 56 1.80 -0.16 5.99
CA VAL A 56 0.84 -0.46 7.06
C VAL A 56 -0.10 0.71 7.26
N SER A 57 -1.35 0.41 7.64
CA SER A 57 -2.22 1.45 8.17
C SER A 57 -1.61 2.06 9.43
N PRO A 58 -1.71 3.40 9.62
CA PRO A 58 -1.18 4.03 10.81
C PRO A 58 -1.78 3.41 12.08
N GLY A 59 -0.92 3.07 13.04
CA GLY A 59 -1.34 2.42 14.28
C GLY A 59 -1.42 0.89 14.24
N TYR A 60 -1.22 0.23 13.09
CA TYR A 60 -1.21 -1.25 13.01
C TYR A 60 -0.21 -1.87 14.03
N PRO A 61 -0.57 -2.96 14.76
CA PRO A 61 -1.78 -3.79 14.64
C PRO A 61 -2.98 -3.26 15.45
N HIS A 62 -2.86 -2.06 16.03
CA HIS A 62 -3.94 -1.38 16.72
C HIS A 62 -4.80 -0.59 15.72
N SER A 63 -5.84 0.06 16.26
CA SER A 63 -6.78 0.89 15.51
C SER A 63 -6.10 2.06 14.79
N PHE A 64 -6.46 2.28 13.54
CA PHE A 64 -6.13 3.51 12.81
C PHE A 64 -7.03 4.69 13.24
N PRO A 65 -6.53 5.93 13.19
CA PRO A 65 -7.30 7.14 13.50
C PRO A 65 -8.41 7.39 12.48
N LYS A 66 -9.46 8.13 12.90
CA LYS A 66 -10.53 8.57 12.00
C LYS A 66 -10.01 9.56 10.94
N ASP A 67 -10.74 9.65 9.82
CA ASP A 67 -10.50 10.63 8.75
C ASP A 67 -9.06 10.56 8.21
N VAL A 68 -8.63 9.34 7.88
CA VAL A 68 -7.27 9.06 7.43
C VAL A 68 -7.22 8.92 5.91
N GLU A 69 -6.26 9.60 5.29
CA GLU A 69 -5.86 9.39 3.91
C GLU A 69 -4.33 9.22 3.85
N CYS A 70 -3.88 8.06 3.39
CA CYS A 70 -2.47 7.72 3.26
C CYS A 70 -2.16 7.36 1.81
N VAL A 71 -1.11 7.94 1.26
CA VAL A 71 -0.69 7.73 -0.13
C VAL A 71 0.75 7.29 -0.18
N TRP A 72 1.00 6.07 -0.65
CA TRP A 72 2.34 5.56 -0.90
C TRP A 72 2.62 5.54 -2.40
N LEU A 73 3.71 6.19 -2.80
CA LEU A 73 4.21 6.21 -4.17
C LEU A 73 5.43 5.30 -4.26
N ILE A 74 5.28 4.13 -4.88
CA ILE A 74 6.35 3.17 -5.05
C ILE A 74 6.97 3.36 -6.45
N ARG A 75 8.27 3.62 -6.52
CA ARG A 75 9.01 3.81 -7.78
C ARG A 75 10.26 2.94 -7.83
N VAL A 76 10.53 2.40 -9.01
CA VAL A 76 11.67 1.51 -9.25
C VAL A 76 12.33 1.78 -10.59
N ASP A 77 13.57 1.29 -10.75
CA ASP A 77 14.30 1.32 -12.00
C ASP A 77 13.56 0.56 -13.12
N SER A 78 13.79 1.00 -14.36
CA SER A 78 13.01 0.58 -15.54
C SER A 78 13.07 -0.91 -15.91
N LYS A 79 13.86 -1.72 -15.19
CA LYS A 79 14.09 -3.14 -15.48
C LYS A 79 13.51 -4.09 -14.41
N GLU A 80 12.80 -3.55 -13.43
CA GLU A 80 12.28 -4.31 -12.28
C GLU A 80 10.75 -4.20 -12.21
N HIS A 81 10.10 -5.24 -11.71
CA HIS A 81 8.66 -5.24 -11.48
C HIS A 81 8.34 -5.01 -10.01
N ILE A 82 7.24 -4.30 -9.73
CA ILE A 82 6.74 -4.07 -8.38
C ILE A 82 5.79 -5.21 -8.01
N TYR A 83 6.13 -5.98 -6.99
CA TYR A 83 5.26 -7.00 -6.43
C TYR A 83 4.71 -6.52 -5.09
N ILE A 84 3.39 -6.44 -4.98
CA ILE A 84 2.70 -6.03 -3.74
C ILE A 84 2.00 -7.25 -3.17
N ARG A 85 2.17 -7.48 -1.86
CA ARG A 85 1.49 -8.55 -1.11
C ARG A 85 0.80 -7.94 0.08
N ILE A 86 -0.50 -8.16 0.19
CA ILE A 86 -1.29 -7.83 1.39
C ILE A 86 -1.38 -9.10 2.23
N LEU A 87 -0.86 -9.05 3.46
CA LEU A 87 -0.76 -10.22 4.34
C LEU A 87 -1.83 -10.22 5.43
N ASP A 88 -2.29 -9.04 5.85
CA ASP A 88 -3.46 -8.87 6.71
C ASP A 88 -4.30 -7.70 6.17
N LEU A 89 -5.61 -7.87 6.13
CA LEU A 89 -6.58 -6.88 5.68
C LEU A 89 -7.86 -7.02 6.49
N GLN A 90 -8.08 -6.07 7.39
CA GLN A 90 -9.24 -5.99 8.24
C GLN A 90 -9.78 -4.55 8.25
N LEU A 91 -10.64 -4.26 7.28
CA LEU A 91 -11.30 -2.97 7.12
C LEU A 91 -12.77 -3.06 7.52
N TYR A 92 -13.34 -1.95 7.96
CA TYR A 92 -14.78 -1.82 8.20
C TYR A 92 -15.47 -1.38 6.91
N GLY A 93 -16.53 -2.06 6.51
CA GLY A 93 -17.33 -1.70 5.34
C GLY A 93 -18.17 -2.88 4.83
N SER A 94 -19.16 -2.58 4.02
CA SER A 94 -19.93 -3.61 3.29
C SER A 94 -19.27 -3.88 1.95
N ILE A 95 -19.30 -5.13 1.45
CA ILE A 95 -18.87 -5.45 0.08
C ILE A 95 -19.62 -4.59 -0.97
N ALA A 96 -20.83 -4.13 -0.64
CA ALA A 96 -21.62 -3.25 -1.50
C ALA A 96 -21.24 -1.76 -1.36
N ASN A 97 -20.66 -1.35 -0.23
CA ASN A 97 -20.32 0.03 0.09
C ASN A 97 -18.96 0.07 0.81
N CYS A 98 -17.88 0.23 0.06
CA CYS A 98 -16.52 0.45 0.59
C CYS A 98 -16.31 1.90 1.10
N ALA A 99 -17.40 2.65 1.32
CA ALA A 99 -17.35 4.06 1.69
C ALA A 99 -16.71 4.30 3.06
N ASP A 100 -16.68 3.27 3.91
CA ASP A 100 -16.23 3.38 5.30
C ASP A 100 -14.70 3.25 5.45
N ALA A 101 -14.11 2.29 4.72
CA ALA A 101 -12.68 2.10 4.62
C ALA A 101 -12.31 1.36 3.32
N GLU A 102 -11.26 1.83 2.63
CA GLU A 102 -10.81 1.30 1.35
C GLU A 102 -9.28 1.28 1.28
N LEU A 103 -8.72 0.20 0.71
CA LEU A 103 -7.33 0.13 0.24
C LEU A 103 -7.32 -0.04 -1.28
N SER A 104 -6.90 0.99 -2.00
CA SER A 104 -6.83 1.02 -3.46
C SER A 104 -5.37 0.87 -3.92
N ILE A 105 -5.13 0.08 -4.97
CA ILE A 105 -3.80 -0.14 -5.57
C ILE A 105 -3.89 0.17 -7.07
N TYR A 106 -3.05 1.08 -7.55
CA TYR A 106 -3.01 1.52 -8.95
C TYR A 106 -1.66 1.19 -9.59
N ASP A 107 -1.70 0.71 -10.84
CA ASP A 107 -0.53 0.63 -11.72
C ASP A 107 -0.30 2.00 -12.38
N GLY A 108 0.64 2.77 -11.84
CA GLY A 108 0.81 4.20 -12.13
C GLY A 108 0.29 5.09 -10.99
N TYR A 109 -0.14 6.32 -11.31
CA TYR A 109 -0.79 7.21 -10.33
C TYR A 109 -2.30 7.22 -10.57
N SER A 110 -3.08 7.37 -9.52
CA SER A 110 -4.55 7.51 -9.57
C SER A 110 -5.02 8.68 -10.44
N SER A 111 -4.18 9.70 -10.64
CA SER A 111 -4.46 10.85 -11.49
C SER A 111 -4.09 10.66 -12.96
N PHE A 112 -3.56 9.51 -13.40
CA PHE A 112 -3.40 9.25 -14.83
C PHE A 112 -4.75 8.81 -15.39
N THR A 113 -5.48 9.74 -16.02
CA THR A 113 -6.52 9.38 -16.98
C THR A 113 -5.90 8.51 -18.06
N PHE A 114 -6.27 7.24 -18.10
CA PHE A 114 -6.00 6.35 -19.22
C PHE A 114 -6.75 6.94 -20.43
N ASN A 115 -6.06 7.73 -21.26
CA ASN A 115 -6.55 8.05 -22.59
C ASN A 115 -6.17 6.86 -23.47
N PRO A 116 -7.14 6.01 -23.86
CA PRO A 116 -6.89 4.84 -24.70
C PRO A 116 -6.31 5.21 -26.08
#